data_AF-A0A1W6CTL0-F1
#
_entry.id   AF-A0A1W6CTL0-F1
#
_cell.length_a   1.000
_cell.length_b   1.000
_cell.length_c   1.000
_cell.angle_alpha   90.00
_cell.angle_beta   90.00
_cell.angle_gamma   90.00
#
_symmetry.space_group_name_H-M   'P 1'
#
loop_
_entity.id
_entity.type
_entity.pdbx_description
1 polymer ?
#
loop_
_entity_poly.entity_id
_entity_poly.type
_entity_poly.pdbx_seq_one_letter_code
_entity_poly.pdbx_strand_id
1 'polypeptide(L)'
;MRRVIAALMVAALMGCAAPPPPPPHMSAEEREEFRQEMLANMEKVETFLQKTRRGINLTEITLGWFTMILLNELSAHDAGLHAYILHDDATTEAYLRTDFRDNPEREIATLNQMAFQGEANIRLAAREALVCLTTIPNPKSSEAEQREARTELAAALLKLKRHLGRIAADHLPTETELPGTSN
;
A
#
# COMPACT_ATOMS: atom_id res chain seq x y z
N MET A 1 62.05 -32.83 -24.36
CA MET A 1 61.22 -31.63 -24.62
C MET A 1 59.87 -32.05 -25.19
N ARG A 2 58.79 -31.90 -24.42
CA ARG A 2 57.44 -31.48 -24.87
C ARG A 2 56.49 -31.60 -23.67
N ARG A 3 56.10 -30.44 -23.15
CA ARG A 3 55.09 -30.28 -22.11
C ARG A 3 53.74 -30.60 -22.73
N VAL A 4 53.00 -31.56 -22.18
CA VAL A 4 51.58 -31.75 -22.52
C VAL A 4 50.79 -31.11 -21.38
N ILE A 5 50.28 -29.92 -21.66
CA ILE A 5 49.47 -29.11 -20.77
C ILE A 5 48.07 -29.74 -20.72
N ALA A 6 47.60 -29.99 -19.50
CA ALA A 6 46.24 -30.40 -19.21
C ALA A 6 45.25 -29.33 -19.71
N ALA A 7 44.43 -29.68 -20.69
CA ALA A 7 43.27 -28.88 -21.07
C ALA A 7 42.09 -29.31 -20.19
N LEU A 8 41.93 -28.61 -19.05
CA LEU A 8 40.69 -28.60 -18.29
C LEU A 8 39.64 -27.88 -19.14
N MET A 9 38.71 -28.65 -19.72
CA MET A 9 37.47 -28.12 -20.26
C MET A 9 36.57 -27.70 -19.10
N VAL A 10 36.69 -26.45 -18.66
CA VAL A 10 35.64 -25.77 -17.91
C VAL A 10 34.63 -25.31 -18.96
N ALA A 11 33.60 -26.12 -19.18
CA ALA A 11 32.38 -25.69 -19.83
C ALA A 11 31.67 -24.71 -18.89
N ALA A 12 32.11 -23.44 -18.91
CA ALA A 12 31.38 -22.36 -18.29
C ALA A 12 30.06 -22.19 -19.05
N LEU A 13 28.98 -22.59 -18.40
CA LEU A 13 27.59 -22.31 -18.76
C LEU A 13 27.41 -20.80 -18.89
N MET A 14 27.74 -20.22 -20.04
CA MET A 14 27.20 -18.94 -20.47
C MET A 14 25.77 -19.15 -20.99
N GLY A 15 24.90 -19.58 -20.07
CA GLY A 15 23.49 -19.30 -20.22
C GLY A 15 23.30 -17.83 -19.87
N CYS A 16 23.25 -16.96 -20.88
CA CYS A 16 22.64 -15.65 -20.72
C CYS A 16 21.20 -15.91 -20.27
N ALA A 17 20.96 -15.93 -18.95
CA ALA A 17 19.60 -15.80 -18.45
C ALA A 17 19.11 -14.48 -19.02
N ALA A 18 18.17 -14.55 -19.96
CA ALA A 18 17.46 -13.36 -20.40
C ALA A 18 16.99 -12.64 -19.13
N PRO A 19 17.23 -11.32 -19.00
CA PRO A 19 16.70 -10.58 -17.86
C PRO A 19 15.21 -10.90 -17.76
N PRO A 20 14.68 -11.08 -16.53
CA PRO A 20 13.26 -11.36 -16.37
C PRO A 20 12.47 -10.35 -17.19
N PRO A 21 11.43 -10.78 -17.93
CA PRO A 21 10.63 -9.86 -18.72
C PRO A 21 10.20 -8.71 -17.80
N PRO A 22 10.24 -7.45 -18.28
CA PRO A 22 9.75 -6.34 -17.48
C PRO A 22 8.35 -6.70 -16.98
N PRO A 23 8.03 -6.39 -15.71
CA PRO A 23 6.70 -6.67 -15.18
C PRO A 23 5.67 -6.11 -16.17
N PRO A 24 4.60 -6.86 -16.48
CA PRO A 24 3.63 -6.44 -17.47
C PRO A 24 3.18 -5.02 -17.12
N HIS A 25 3.36 -4.10 -18.06
CA HIS A 25 2.87 -2.75 -17.90
C HIS A 25 1.35 -2.85 -17.70
N MET A 26 0.86 -2.29 -16.59
CA MET A 26 -0.55 -2.24 -16.26
C MET A 26 -1.33 -1.70 -17.47
N SER A 27 -2.33 -2.46 -17.91
CA SER A 27 -3.17 -2.05 -19.03
C SER A 27 -3.90 -0.74 -18.71
N ALA A 28 -4.36 -0.03 -19.74
CA ALA A 28 -5.11 1.21 -19.55
C ALA A 28 -6.40 0.98 -18.74
N GLU A 29 -7.03 -0.19 -18.92
CA GLU A 29 -8.24 -0.60 -18.19
C GLU A 29 -7.93 -0.85 -16.71
N GLU A 30 -6.92 -1.67 -16.40
CA GLU A 30 -6.49 -1.93 -15.01
C GLU A 30 -6.04 -0.63 -14.30
N ARG A 31 -5.40 0.28 -15.04
CA ARG A 31 -4.97 1.58 -14.51
C ARG A 31 -6.14 2.47 -14.14
N GLU A 32 -7.15 2.54 -15.01
CA GLU A 32 -8.35 3.32 -14.73
C GLU A 32 -9.17 2.70 -13.59
N GLU A 33 -9.27 1.36 -13.53
CA GLU A 33 -9.92 0.66 -12.43
C GLU A 33 -9.26 0.99 -11.09
N PHE A 34 -7.94 0.81 -10.99
CA PHE A 34 -7.19 1.14 -9.78
C PHE A 34 -7.32 2.62 -9.40
N ARG A 35 -7.32 3.52 -10.38
CA ARG A 35 -7.56 4.95 -10.15
C ARG A 35 -8.93 5.21 -9.54
N GLN A 36 -9.98 4.58 -10.06
CA GLN A 36 -11.34 4.72 -9.54
C GLN A 36 -11.48 4.16 -8.13
N GLU A 37 -10.83 3.03 -7.82
CA GLU A 37 -10.77 2.50 -6.45
C GLU A 37 -10.12 3.49 -5.49
N MET A 38 -8.99 4.12 -5.87
CA MET A 38 -8.36 5.14 -5.03
C MET A 38 -9.26 6.35 -4.80
N LEU A 39 -10.01 6.80 -5.81
CA LEU A 39 -10.99 7.88 -5.66
C LEU A 39 -12.16 7.49 -4.75
N ALA A 40 -12.72 6.29 -4.91
CA ALA A 40 -13.78 5.78 -4.05
C ALA A 40 -13.32 5.67 -2.58
N ASN A 41 -12.09 5.19 -2.36
CA ASN A 41 -11.48 5.15 -1.03
C ASN A 41 -11.26 6.55 -0.46
N MET A 42 -10.88 7.54 -1.26
CA MET A 42 -10.81 8.94 -0.80
C MET A 42 -12.15 9.48 -0.32
N GLU A 43 -13.24 9.17 -1.02
CA GLU A 43 -14.59 9.55 -0.60
C GLU A 43 -14.99 8.88 0.72
N LYS A 44 -14.61 7.62 0.90
CA LYS A 44 -14.80 6.90 2.16
C LYS A 44 -14.02 7.55 3.30
N VAL A 45 -12.75 7.90 3.07
CA VAL A 45 -11.91 8.61 4.04
C VAL A 45 -12.48 9.98 4.36
N GLU A 46 -13.03 10.71 3.39
CA GLU A 46 -13.73 11.98 3.63
C GLU A 46 -14.94 11.79 4.55
N THR A 47 -15.72 10.73 4.34
CA THR A 47 -16.83 10.38 5.23
C THR A 47 -16.35 10.11 6.66
N PHE A 48 -15.24 9.40 6.82
CA PHE A 48 -14.61 9.13 8.11
C PHE A 48 -14.10 10.40 8.80
N LEU A 49 -13.49 11.32 8.04
CA LEU A 49 -13.06 12.63 8.53
C LEU A 49 -14.24 13.45 9.05
N GLN A 50 -15.34 13.49 8.30
CA GLN A 50 -16.54 14.23 8.70
C GLN A 50 -17.15 13.66 9.98
N LYS A 51 -17.23 12.33 10.11
CA LYS A 51 -17.69 11.66 11.34
C LYS A 51 -16.79 11.99 12.53
N THR A 52 -15.48 11.82 12.37
CA THR A 52 -14.48 12.07 13.42
C THR A 52 -14.53 13.52 13.91
N ARG A 53 -14.62 14.49 12.98
CA ARG A 53 -14.74 15.93 13.30
C ARG A 53 -16.04 16.30 14.01
N ARG A 54 -17.12 15.56 13.76
CA ARG A 54 -18.41 15.71 14.46
C ARG A 54 -18.43 15.03 15.84
N GLY A 55 -17.32 14.43 16.28
CA GLY A 55 -17.23 13.70 17.54
C GLY A 55 -17.82 12.29 17.49
N ILE A 56 -18.16 11.77 16.30
CA ILE A 56 -18.63 10.40 16.12
C ILE A 56 -17.41 9.50 16.07
N ASN A 57 -17.25 8.63 17.07
CA ASN A 57 -16.16 7.65 17.09
C ASN A 57 -16.39 6.57 16.03
N LEU A 58 -15.37 6.32 15.21
CA LEU A 58 -15.35 5.19 14.27
C LEU A 58 -15.04 3.91 15.04
N THR A 59 -15.61 2.78 14.61
CA THR A 59 -15.36 1.49 15.28
C THR A 59 -14.16 0.77 14.66
N GLU A 60 -13.52 -0.09 15.44
CA GLU A 60 -12.49 -1.02 14.97
C GLU A 60 -12.98 -1.86 13.80
N ILE A 61 -14.24 -2.31 13.82
CA ILE A 61 -14.84 -3.07 12.72
C ILE A 61 -14.89 -2.22 11.43
N THR A 62 -15.32 -0.96 11.53
CA THR A 62 -15.48 -0.08 10.37
C THR A 62 -14.14 0.26 9.74
N LEU A 63 -13.17 0.67 10.56
CA LEU A 63 -11.84 1.03 10.07
C LEU A 63 -11.02 -0.21 9.70
N GLY A 64 -11.13 -1.30 10.45
CA GLY A 64 -10.44 -2.57 10.17
C GLY A 64 -10.86 -3.15 8.82
N TRP A 65 -12.16 -3.19 8.53
CA TRP A 65 -12.66 -3.66 7.22
C TRP A 65 -12.18 -2.78 6.07
N PHE A 66 -12.26 -1.46 6.24
CA PHE A 66 -11.75 -0.51 5.25
C PHE A 66 -10.24 -0.67 5.02
N THR A 67 -9.44 -0.76 6.09
CA THR A 67 -8.00 -0.95 5.99
C THR A 67 -7.66 -2.27 5.31
N MET A 68 -8.38 -3.36 5.60
CA MET A 68 -8.17 -4.65 4.94
C MET A 68 -8.40 -4.57 3.42
N ILE A 69 -9.52 -3.97 2.99
CA ILE A 69 -9.82 -3.78 1.56
C ILE A 69 -8.72 -2.95 0.91
N LEU A 70 -8.41 -1.79 1.50
CA LEU A 70 -7.43 -0.88 0.95
C LEU A 70 -6.04 -1.54 0.84
N LEU A 71 -5.62 -2.30 1.86
CA LEU A 71 -4.34 -3.00 1.81
C LEU A 71 -4.30 -4.08 0.72
N ASN A 72 -5.42 -4.76 0.45
CA ASN A 72 -5.50 -5.70 -0.68
C ASN A 72 -5.34 -4.98 -2.02
N GLU A 73 -6.09 -3.90 -2.24
CA GLU A 73 -6.03 -3.09 -3.46
C GLU A 73 -4.61 -2.54 -3.67
N LEU A 74 -4.02 -1.91 -2.65
CA LEU A 74 -2.66 -1.39 -2.72
C LEU A 74 -1.61 -2.50 -2.96
N SER A 75 -1.77 -3.67 -2.33
CA SER A 75 -0.86 -4.79 -2.51
C SER A 75 -0.98 -5.45 -3.88
N ALA A 76 -2.13 -5.37 -4.55
CA ALA A 76 -2.27 -5.86 -5.91
C ALA A 76 -1.40 -5.09 -6.90
N HIS A 77 -1.03 -3.84 -6.57
CA HIS A 77 -0.31 -2.92 -7.45
C HIS A 77 1.11 -2.54 -6.98
N ASP A 78 1.57 -3.03 -5.82
CA ASP A 78 2.98 -2.91 -5.39
C ASP A 78 3.52 -4.27 -4.91
N ALA A 79 4.41 -4.88 -5.71
CA ALA A 79 4.97 -6.19 -5.42
C ALA A 79 5.76 -6.24 -4.10
N GLY A 80 6.38 -5.11 -3.70
CA GLY A 80 7.08 -5.01 -2.42
C GLY A 80 6.12 -5.08 -1.24
N LEU A 81 5.03 -4.31 -1.29
CA LEU A 81 3.96 -4.36 -0.29
C LEU A 81 3.26 -5.71 -0.28
N HIS A 82 2.99 -6.29 -1.45
CA HIS A 82 2.44 -7.64 -1.58
C HIS A 82 3.30 -8.67 -0.85
N ALA A 83 4.60 -8.73 -1.17
CA ALA A 83 5.52 -9.66 -0.56
C ALA A 83 5.70 -9.44 0.95
N TYR A 84 5.44 -8.23 1.44
CA TYR A 84 5.49 -7.93 2.87
C TYR A 84 4.23 -8.35 3.62
N ILE A 85 3.05 -7.98 3.12
CA ILE A 85 1.76 -8.21 3.80
C ILE A 85 1.27 -9.65 3.60
N LEU A 86 1.48 -10.21 2.41
CA LEU A 86 0.96 -11.52 1.99
C LEU A 86 2.07 -12.57 1.92
N HIS A 87 3.11 -12.42 2.75
CA HIS A 87 4.18 -13.40 2.87
C HIS A 87 3.64 -14.75 3.37
N ASP A 88 4.31 -15.85 3.02
CA ASP A 88 3.97 -17.21 3.49
C ASP A 88 2.50 -17.64 3.24
N ASP A 89 1.94 -17.24 2.10
CA ASP A 89 0.53 -17.45 1.74
C ASP A 89 -0.48 -16.84 2.74
N ALA A 90 -0.03 -15.85 3.54
CA ALA A 90 -0.88 -15.14 4.47
C ALA A 90 -1.90 -14.27 3.72
N THR A 91 -3.05 -14.05 4.36
CA THR A 91 -4.03 -13.06 3.92
C THR A 91 -3.81 -11.73 4.63
N THR A 92 -4.28 -10.63 4.04
CA THR A 92 -4.28 -9.33 4.73
C THR A 92 -5.05 -9.38 6.05
N GLU A 93 -6.11 -10.19 6.15
CA GLU A 93 -6.79 -10.43 7.42
C GLU A 93 -5.85 -11.08 8.44
N ALA A 94 -5.12 -12.13 8.04
CA ALA A 94 -4.16 -12.80 8.91
C ALA A 94 -3.09 -11.80 9.40
N TYR A 95 -2.45 -11.06 8.49
CA TYR A 95 -1.48 -10.01 8.81
C TYR A 95 -2.01 -8.99 9.83
N LEU A 96 -3.23 -8.48 9.64
CA LEU A 96 -3.85 -7.52 10.57
C LEU A 96 -4.13 -8.13 11.95
N ARG A 97 -4.42 -9.45 12.01
CA ARG A 97 -4.74 -10.17 13.24
C ARG A 97 -3.53 -10.79 13.93
N THR A 98 -2.37 -10.86 13.27
CA THR A 98 -1.12 -11.37 13.83
C THR A 98 -0.08 -10.27 13.88
N ASP A 99 0.69 -10.08 12.81
CA ASP A 99 1.91 -9.27 12.81
C ASP A 99 1.64 -7.83 13.24
N PHE A 100 0.60 -7.22 12.66
CA PHE A 100 0.22 -5.86 12.99
C PHE A 100 -0.35 -5.74 14.39
N ARG A 101 -1.23 -6.65 14.81
CA ARG A 101 -1.82 -6.62 16.16
C ARG A 101 -0.72 -6.75 17.22
N ASP A 102 0.25 -7.62 16.97
CA ASP A 102 1.27 -7.96 17.95
C ASP A 102 2.38 -6.88 18.00
N ASN A 103 2.67 -6.18 16.88
CA ASN A 103 3.72 -5.16 16.81
C ASN A 103 3.37 -3.95 15.91
N PRO A 104 2.32 -3.16 16.23
CA PRO A 104 1.80 -2.13 15.31
C PRO A 104 2.81 -1.05 14.96
N GLU A 105 3.62 -0.60 15.93
CA GLU A 105 4.65 0.42 15.72
C GLU A 105 5.75 -0.05 14.76
N ARG A 106 6.16 -1.32 14.88
CA ARG A 106 7.16 -1.94 14.00
C ARG A 106 6.64 -1.96 12.58
N GLU A 107 5.42 -2.45 12.36
CA GLU A 107 4.82 -2.54 11.04
C GLU A 107 4.68 -1.17 10.37
N ILE A 108 4.21 -0.15 11.11
CA ILE A 108 4.12 1.24 10.63
C ILE A 108 5.51 1.80 10.26
N ALA A 109 6.52 1.51 11.07
CA ALA A 109 7.90 1.93 10.79
C ALA A 109 8.49 1.21 9.57
N THR A 110 8.22 -0.08 9.38
CA THR A 110 8.68 -0.84 8.22
C THR A 110 8.08 -0.30 6.94
N LEU A 111 6.76 -0.05 6.90
CA LEU A 111 6.13 0.55 5.70
C LEU A 111 6.69 1.95 5.40
N ASN A 112 7.04 2.72 6.43
CA ASN A 112 7.74 4.00 6.23
C ASN A 112 9.11 3.80 5.58
N GLN A 113 9.89 2.80 6.02
CA GLN A 113 11.19 2.48 5.44
C GLN A 113 11.06 2.00 3.98
N MET A 114 10.09 1.12 3.71
CA MET A 114 9.82 0.64 2.36
C MET A 114 9.43 1.78 1.41
N ALA A 115 8.74 2.81 1.88
CA ALA A 115 8.40 3.97 1.05
C ALA A 115 9.61 4.72 0.50
N PHE A 116 10.79 4.63 1.13
CA PHE A 116 12.04 5.21 0.59
C PHE A 116 12.67 4.37 -0.52
N GLN A 117 12.18 3.16 -0.78
CA GLN A 117 12.76 2.20 -1.72
C GLN A 117 12.04 2.17 -3.08
N GLY A 118 10.96 2.94 -3.27
CA GLY A 118 10.11 2.94 -4.46
C GLY A 118 8.62 2.93 -4.10
N GLU A 119 7.75 3.23 -5.05
CA GLU A 119 6.28 3.25 -4.87
C GLU A 119 5.81 4.00 -3.60
N ALA A 120 6.41 5.17 -3.37
CA ALA A 120 6.30 5.89 -2.10
C ALA A 120 4.86 6.18 -1.70
N ASN A 121 3.99 6.58 -2.63
CA ASN A 121 2.61 6.94 -2.30
C ASN A 121 1.76 5.73 -1.89
N ILE A 122 1.92 4.57 -2.54
CA ILE A 122 1.22 3.32 -2.19
C ILE A 122 1.61 2.87 -0.78
N ARG A 123 2.92 2.82 -0.50
CA ARG A 123 3.44 2.36 0.80
C ARG A 123 3.12 3.34 1.93
N LEU A 124 3.12 4.65 1.66
CA LEU A 124 2.67 5.66 2.62
C LEU A 124 1.15 5.60 2.84
N ALA A 125 0.34 5.31 1.83
CA ALA A 125 -1.10 5.08 2.01
C ALA A 125 -1.35 3.86 2.92
N ALA A 126 -0.69 2.73 2.65
CA ALA A 126 -0.75 1.54 3.49
C ALA A 126 -0.34 1.84 4.94
N ARG A 127 0.77 2.59 5.12
CA ARG A 127 1.22 3.05 6.44
C ARG A 127 0.16 3.88 7.17
N GLU A 128 -0.40 4.90 6.53
CA GLU A 128 -1.39 5.77 7.18
C GLU A 128 -2.70 5.03 7.48
N ALA A 129 -3.06 4.00 6.69
CA ALA A 129 -4.18 3.12 7.00
C ALA A 129 -3.96 2.32 8.29
N LEU A 130 -2.72 1.86 8.55
CA LEU A 130 -2.36 1.22 9.82
C LEU A 130 -2.36 2.21 11.00
N VAL A 131 -1.85 3.44 10.81
CA VAL A 131 -1.91 4.50 11.83
C VAL A 131 -3.36 4.84 12.20
N CYS A 132 -4.31 4.78 11.24
CA CYS A 132 -5.73 4.96 11.55
C CYS A 132 -6.26 3.90 12.54
N LEU A 133 -5.73 2.67 12.50
CA LEU A 133 -6.14 1.60 13.42
C LEU A 133 -5.57 1.79 14.83
N THR A 134 -4.41 2.44 14.98
CA THR A 134 -3.79 2.71 16.29
C THR A 134 -4.33 3.96 16.98
N THR A 135 -5.14 4.77 16.28
CA THR A 135 -5.64 6.07 16.75
C THR A 135 -7.15 6.07 17.02
N ILE A 136 -7.78 4.90 17.02
CA ILE A 136 -9.22 4.75 17.26
C ILE A 136 -9.54 5.15 18.72
N PRO A 137 -10.41 6.14 18.96
CA PRO A 137 -10.74 6.56 20.32
C PRO A 137 -11.37 5.43 21.13
N ASN A 138 -10.78 5.11 22.29
CA ASN A 138 -11.34 4.12 23.21
C ASN A 138 -12.54 4.73 23.97
N PRO A 139 -13.76 4.18 23.85
CA PRO A 139 -14.94 4.74 24.52
C PRO A 139 -14.87 4.70 26.05
N LYS A 140 -13.97 3.91 26.62
CA LYS A 140 -13.73 3.81 28.07
C LYS A 140 -12.71 4.82 28.59
N SER A 141 -12.01 5.52 27.70
CA SER A 141 -11.05 6.58 28.07
C SER A 141 -11.75 7.89 28.41
N SER A 142 -11.04 8.80 29.07
CA SER A 142 -11.57 10.12 29.43
C SER A 142 -11.94 10.94 28.19
N GLU A 143 -12.80 11.96 28.36
CA GLU A 143 -13.17 12.85 27.25
C GLU A 143 -11.97 13.55 26.61
N ALA A 144 -10.96 13.88 27.43
CA ALA A 144 -9.72 14.50 26.97
C ALA A 144 -8.92 13.55 26.08
N GLU A 145 -8.71 12.30 26.51
CA GLU A 145 -8.02 11.26 25.74
C GLU A 145 -8.77 10.93 24.45
N GLN A 146 -10.10 10.82 24.51
CA GLN A 146 -10.89 10.58 23.30
C GLN A 146 -10.80 11.75 22.31
N ARG A 147 -10.70 12.99 22.81
CA ARG A 147 -10.54 14.17 21.97
C ARG A 147 -9.18 14.18 21.28
N GLU A 148 -8.12 13.85 22.02
CA GLU A 148 -6.77 13.71 21.49
C GLU A 148 -6.71 12.62 20.41
N ALA A 149 -7.21 11.42 20.71
CA ALA A 149 -7.28 10.32 19.74
C ALA A 149 -8.06 10.70 18.47
N ARG A 150 -9.18 11.43 18.59
CA ARG A 150 -9.92 11.96 17.41
C ARG A 150 -9.09 12.94 16.60
N THR A 151 -8.29 13.78 17.24
CA THR A 151 -7.39 14.72 16.55
C THR A 151 -6.30 13.96 15.79
N GLU A 152 -5.70 12.94 16.39
CA GLU A 152 -4.69 12.10 15.76
C GLU A 152 -5.27 11.28 14.60
N LEU A 153 -6.42 10.64 14.81
CA LEU A 153 -7.14 9.90 13.76
C LEU A 153 -7.50 10.82 12.59
N ALA A 154 -7.99 12.03 12.86
CA ALA A 154 -8.27 13.00 11.80
C ALA A 154 -7.01 13.38 11.02
N ALA A 155 -5.86 13.53 11.69
CA ALA A 155 -4.59 13.81 11.03
C ALA A 155 -4.11 12.64 10.16
N ALA A 156 -4.24 11.39 10.64
CA ALA A 156 -3.92 10.19 9.89
C ALA A 156 -4.81 10.04 8.64
N LEU A 157 -6.13 10.18 8.81
CA LEU A 157 -7.08 10.15 7.70
C LEU A 157 -6.80 11.25 6.64
N LEU A 158 -6.40 12.45 7.06
CA LEU A 158 -5.99 13.53 6.15
C LEU A 158 -4.75 13.16 5.32
N LYS A 159 -3.75 12.54 5.95
CA LYS A 159 -2.55 12.07 5.24
C LYS A 159 -2.90 10.92 4.30
N LEU A 160 -3.69 9.96 4.75
CA LEU A 160 -4.18 8.86 3.92
C LEU A 160 -4.89 9.41 2.67
N LYS A 161 -5.86 10.30 2.84
CA LYS A 161 -6.57 10.94 1.71
C LYS A 161 -5.60 11.60 0.72
N ARG A 162 -4.56 12.29 1.23
CA ARG A 162 -3.55 12.91 0.38
C ARG A 162 -2.77 11.88 -0.43
N HIS A 163 -2.37 10.76 0.16
CA HIS A 163 -1.64 9.71 -0.55
C HIS A 163 -2.52 9.05 -1.60
N LEU A 164 -3.76 8.69 -1.27
CA LEU A 164 -4.72 8.14 -2.25
C LEU A 164 -4.94 9.09 -3.43
N GLY A 165 -5.05 10.40 -3.18
CA GLY A 165 -5.20 11.39 -4.24
C GLY A 165 -3.97 11.53 -5.13
N ARG A 166 -2.76 11.31 -4.59
CA ARG A 166 -1.54 11.26 -5.39
C ARG A 166 -1.50 10.00 -6.23
N ILE A 167 -1.82 8.84 -5.66
CA ILE A 167 -1.89 7.58 -6.41
C ILE A 167 -2.86 7.74 -7.58
N ALA A 168 -4.07 8.26 -7.33
CA ALA A 168 -5.06 8.48 -8.37
C ALA A 168 -4.58 9.47 -9.46
N ALA A 169 -3.83 10.51 -9.09
CA ALA A 169 -3.26 11.45 -10.06
C ALA A 169 -2.11 10.84 -10.87
N ASP A 170 -1.27 10.01 -10.25
CA ASP A 170 -0.15 9.32 -10.89
C ASP A 170 -0.64 8.28 -11.93
N HIS A 171 -1.90 7.83 -11.81
CA HIS A 171 -2.52 6.83 -12.68
C HIS A 171 -3.52 7.44 -13.69
N LEU A 172 -3.43 8.74 -13.98
CA LEU A 172 -4.21 9.34 -15.08
C LEU A 172 -3.84 8.70 -16.43
N PRO A 173 -4.81 8.46 -17.32
CA PRO A 173 -4.53 7.96 -18.66
C PRO A 173 -3.63 8.95 -19.41
N THR A 174 -2.69 8.42 -20.19
CA THR A 174 -1.80 9.28 -21.00
C THR A 174 -2.60 9.80 -22.19
N GLU A 175 -2.33 11.01 -22.69
CA GLU A 175 -3.09 11.62 -23.80
C GLU A 175 -3.20 10.74 -25.06
N THR A 176 -2.27 9.79 -25.23
CA THR A 176 -2.24 8.81 -26.34
C THR A 176 -3.23 7.66 -26.19
N GLU A 177 -3.80 7.44 -25.01
CA GLU A 177 -4.77 6.39 -24.70
C GLU A 177 -6.22 6.91 -24.74
N LEU A 178 -6.42 8.20 -25.01
CA LEU A 178 -7.74 8.80 -25.17
C LEU A 178 -8.30 8.47 -26.57
N PRO A 179 -9.43 7.76 -26.69
CA PRO A 179 -10.07 7.57 -27.98
C PRO A 179 -10.64 8.91 -28.47
N GLY A 180 -10.04 9.49 -29.53
CA GLY A 180 -10.66 10.59 -30.27
C GLY A 180 -9.81 11.84 -30.53
N THR A 181 -8.50 11.85 -30.29
CA THR A 181 -7.62 12.97 -30.66
C THR A 181 -6.75 12.63 -31.87
N SER A 182 -7.39 12.40 -33.00
CA SER A 182 -6.73 12.48 -34.31
C SER A 182 -7.37 13.63 -35.07
N ASN A 183 -6.66 14.75 -35.18
CA ASN A 183 -6.97 15.81 -36.13
C ASN A 183 -6.59 15.39 -37.54
#